data_AF-A0A505GXD5-F1
#
_entry.id   AF-A0A505GXD5-F1
#
_cell.length_a   1.000
_cell.length_b   1.000
_cell.length_c   1.000
_cell.angle_alpha   90.00
_cell.angle_beta   90.00
_cell.angle_gamma   90.00
#
_symmetry.space_group_name_H-M   'P 1'
#
loop_
_entity.id
_entity.type
_entity.pdbx_description
1 polymer ?
#
loop_
_entity_poly.entity_id
_entity_poly.type
_entity_poly.pdbx_seq_one_letter_code
_entity_poly.pdbx_strand_id
1 'polypeptide(L)' 'MHVVSRGESLWSIASELTDSDDARGTLVAAIHSANRDIIGADPDLIMPGQRLEIPS' A
#
# COMPACT_ATOMS: atom_id res chain seq x y z
N MET A 1 7.90 -3.61 5.95
CA MET A 1 7.47 -4.74 5.10
C MET A 1 6.12 -5.22 5.59
N HIS A 2 5.13 -5.29 4.69
CA HIS A 2 3.76 -5.77 4.93
C HIS A 2 3.45 -6.95 4.00
N VAL A 3 2.62 -7.90 4.44
CA VAL A 3 2.14 -9.00 3.58
C VAL A 3 0.66 -8.80 3.35
N VAL A 4 0.27 -8.62 2.08
CA VAL A 4 -1.13 -8.37 1.71
C VAL A 4 -2.00 -9.57 2.08
N SER A 5 -3.05 -9.30 2.82
CA SER A 5 -4.10 -10.21 3.23
C SER A 5 -5.31 -10.10 2.30
N ARG A 6 -6.17 -11.12 2.31
CA ARG A 6 -7.36 -11.15 1.46
C ARG A 6 -8.32 -10.00 1.84
N GLY A 7 -8.63 -9.16 0.86
CA GLY A 7 -9.55 -8.03 1.01
C GLY A 7 -8.89 -6.70 1.36
N GLU A 8 -7.56 -6.67 1.50
CA GLU A 8 -6.83 -5.42 1.68
C GLU A 8 -6.71 -4.62 0.38
N SER A 9 -6.50 -3.32 0.55
CA SER A 9 -6.12 -2.35 -0.48
C SER A 9 -4.96 -1.49 0.04
N LEU A 10 -4.26 -0.76 -0.82
CA LEU A 10 -3.25 0.20 -0.36
C LEU A 10 -3.84 1.24 0.61
N TRP A 11 -5.10 1.61 0.40
CA TRP A 11 -5.83 2.53 1.27
C TRP A 11 -6.08 1.94 2.67
N SER A 12 -6.49 0.67 2.77
CA SER A 12 -6.70 0.04 4.09
C SER A 12 -5.39 -0.12 4.83
N ILE A 13 -4.31 -0.51 4.14
CA ILE A 13 -2.97 -0.61 4.72
C ILE A 13 -2.49 0.76 5.21
N ALA A 14 -2.67 1.81 4.41
CA ALA A 14 -2.29 3.16 4.81
C ALA A 14 -3.11 3.68 6.01
N SER A 15 -4.40 3.35 6.10
CA SER A 15 -5.24 3.70 7.25
C SER A 15 -4.76 3.09 8.56
N GLU A 16 -4.09 1.92 8.53
CA GLU A 16 -3.52 1.32 9.75
C GLU A 16 -2.27 2.04 10.25
N LEU A 17 -1.64 2.85 9.40
CA LEU A 17 -0.38 3.54 9.68
C LEU A 17 -0.59 5.03 10.02
N THR A 18 -1.73 5.61 9.66
CA THR A 18 -2.06 7.01 9.94
C THR A 18 -3.57 7.24 10.04
N ASP A 19 -3.98 7.99 11.07
CA ASP A 19 -5.35 8.49 11.22
C ASP A 19 -5.59 9.81 10.45
N SER A 20 -4.54 10.42 9.89
CA SER A 20 -4.65 11.65 9.09
C SER A 20 -5.02 11.33 7.64
N ASP A 21 -6.17 11.85 7.19
CA ASP A 21 -6.64 11.74 5.81
C ASP A 21 -5.67 12.38 4.80
N ASP A 22 -5.07 13.53 5.15
CA ASP A 22 -4.08 14.22 4.31
C ASP A 22 -2.81 13.38 4.12
N ALA A 23 -2.34 12.73 5.20
CA ALA A 23 -1.17 11.87 5.15
C ALA A 23 -1.45 10.55 4.43
N ARG A 24 -2.69 10.04 4.53
CA ARG A 24 -3.08 8.73 3.98
C ARG A 24 -2.94 8.67 2.47
N GLY A 25 -3.39 9.69 1.74
CA GLY A 25 -3.20 9.75 0.29
C GLY A 25 -1.73 9.78 -0.13
N THR A 26 -0.91 10.54 0.61
CA THR A 26 0.55 10.60 0.37
C THR A 26 1.21 9.25 0.64
N LEU A 27 0.80 8.56 1.71
CA LEU A 27 1.33 7.26 2.07
C LEU A 27 0.94 6.18 1.05
N VAL A 28 -0.30 6.18 0.55
CA VAL A 28 -0.72 5.28 -0.55
C VAL A 28 0.17 5.45 -1.77
N ALA A 29 0.42 6.69 -2.19
CA ALA A 29 1.31 6.98 -3.33
C ALA A 29 2.75 6.52 -3.06
N ALA A 30 3.25 6.72 -1.84
CA ALA A 30 4.58 6.30 -1.43
C ALA A 30 4.73 4.77 -1.44
N ILE A 31 3.75 4.03 -0.89
CA ILE A 31 3.72 2.57 -0.92
C ILE A 31 3.69 2.07 -2.36
N HIS A 32 2.84 2.64 -3.24
CA HIS A 32 2.80 2.23 -4.64
C HIS A 32 4.13 2.47 -5.36
N SER A 33 4.74 3.64 -5.15
CA SER A 33 6.02 3.99 -5.75
C SER A 33 7.13 3.01 -5.35
N ALA A 34 7.23 2.71 -4.05
CA ALA A 34 8.22 1.76 -3.53
C ALA A 34 8.02 0.32 -4.02
N ASN A 35 6.79 -0.02 -4.44
CA ASN A 35 6.43 -1.39 -4.83
C ASN A 35 5.98 -1.49 -6.29
N ARG A 36 6.33 -0.52 -7.13
CA ARG A 36 5.86 -0.43 -8.52
C ARG A 36 6.26 -1.66 -9.34
N ASP A 37 7.41 -2.25 -9.05
CA ASP A 37 7.89 -3.47 -9.72
C ASP A 37 7.08 -4.73 -9.37
N ILE A 38 6.38 -4.72 -8.22
CA ILE A 38 5.57 -5.84 -7.73
C ILE A 38 4.09 -5.66 -8.09
N ILE A 39 3.57 -4.44 -7.90
CA ILE A 39 2.16 -4.09 -8.10
C ILE A 39 1.88 -3.79 -9.58
N GLY A 40 2.87 -3.25 -10.30
CA GLY A 40 2.70 -2.82 -11.67
C GLY A 40 2.01 -1.48 -11.78
N ALA A 41 1.41 -1.22 -12.95
CA ALA A 41 1.01 0.13 -13.31
C ALA A 41 -0.18 0.68 -12.51
N ASP A 42 -1.04 -0.23 -12.06
CA ASP A 42 -2.29 0.06 -11.40
C ASP A 42 -2.15 -0.20 -9.88
N PRO A 43 -2.26 0.84 -9.03
CA PRO A 43 -2.13 0.70 -7.58
C PRO A 43 -3.22 -0.15 -6.93
N ASP A 44 -4.36 -0.35 -7.60
CA ASP A 44 -5.47 -1.12 -7.05
C ASP A 44 -5.32 -2.64 -7.26
N LEU A 45 -4.34 -3.05 -8.09
CA LEU A 45 -4.07 -4.46 -8.41
C LEU A 45 -3.10 -5.13 -7.42
N ILE A 46 -3.39 -5.01 -6.12
CA ILE A 46 -2.67 -5.79 -5.10
C ILE A 46 -3.32 -7.15 -4.87
N MET A 47 -2.50 -8.16 -4.59
CA MET A 47 -2.88 -9.56 -4.50
C MET A 47 -2.44 -10.15 -3.15
N PRO A 48 -3.26 -11.01 -2.52
CA PRO A 48 -2.88 -11.66 -1.27
C PRO A 48 -1.55 -12.42 -1.39
N GLY A 49 -0.69 -12.27 -0.39
CA GLY A 49 0.64 -12.86 -0.33
C GLY A 49 1.76 -12.01 -0.95
N GLN A 50 1.43 -10.90 -1.62
CA GLN A 50 2.44 -9.92 -2.03
C GLN A 50 3.14 -9.33 -0.80
N ARG A 51 4.45 -9.17 -0.88
CA ARG A 51 5.27 -8.51 0.13
C ARG A 51 5.53 -7.08 -0.32
N LEU A 52 4.99 -6.12 0.41
CA LEU A 52 5.13 -4.70 0.11
C LEU A 52 6.12 -4.05 1.08
N GLU A 53 7.06 -3.27 0.54
CA GLU A 53 7.85 -2.33 1.31
C GLU A 53 6.94 -1.22 1.83
N ILE A 54 7.08 -0.88 3.12
CA ILE A 54 6.35 0.22 3.74
C ILE A 54 7.39 1.29 4.05
N PRO A 55 7.35 2.45 3.37
CA PRO A 55 8.26 3.55 3.64
C PRO A 55 8.02 4.10 5.06
N SER A 56 9.12 4.41 5.75
CA SER A 56 9.14 5.02 7.09
C SER A 56 9.09 6.54 7.04
#